data_AF-A0A7V7N2B2-F1
#
_entry.id   AF-A0A7V7N2B2-F1
#
_cell.length_a   1.000
_cell.length_b   1.000
_cell.length_c   1.000
_cell.angle_alpha   90.00
_cell.angle_beta   90.00
_cell.angle_gamma   90.00
#
_symmetry.space_group_name_H-M   'P 1'
#
loop_
_entity.id
_entity.type
_entity.pdbx_description
1 polymer ?
#
loop_
_entity_poly.entity_id
_entity_poly.type
_entity_poly.pdbx_seq_one_letter_code
_entity_poly.pdbx_strand_id
1 'polypeptide(L)'
;AGGAAHLPGMVAAKTALPVIGVPIQSKTLNGVDSLLSIVQMPAGIPVLTMSIGVAGAKNSALAAASILALDHAEIATALNNYRQQQTDKVLSHPNPAEGA
;
A
#
# COMPACT_ATOMS: atom_id res chain seq x y z
N ALA A 1 -9.30 5.78 2.38
CA ALA A 1 -10.40 6.78 2.45
C ALA A 1 -10.22 7.80 1.33
N GLY A 2 -11.26 8.54 0.93
CA GLY A 2 -11.21 9.47 -0.20
C GLY A 2 -11.76 10.86 0.14
N GLY A 3 -11.36 11.88 -0.61
CA GLY A 3 -11.65 13.29 -0.33
C GLY A 3 -10.91 13.77 0.92
N ALA A 4 -11.66 14.29 1.89
CA ALA A 4 -11.18 14.57 3.25
C ALA A 4 -10.96 13.25 4.02
N ALA A 5 -9.84 12.59 3.73
CA ALA A 5 -9.61 11.19 4.05
C ALA A 5 -9.12 10.94 5.50
N HIS A 6 -9.95 11.25 6.50
CA HIS A 6 -9.54 11.24 7.92
C HIS A 6 -9.39 9.85 8.57
N LEU A 7 -10.02 8.81 8.03
CA LEU A 7 -10.07 7.48 8.67
C LEU A 7 -8.68 6.95 9.08
N PRO A 8 -7.64 6.94 8.22
CA PRO A 8 -6.33 6.40 8.61
C PRO A 8 -5.70 7.16 9.77
N GLY A 9 -5.72 8.50 9.74
CA GLY A 9 -5.15 9.34 10.79
C GLY A 9 -5.88 9.21 12.12
N MET A 10 -7.21 9.17 12.10
CA MET A 10 -8.02 9.02 13.32
C MET A 10 -7.88 7.63 13.94
N VAL A 11 -7.76 6.57 13.13
CA VAL A 11 -7.46 5.23 13.64
C VAL A 11 -6.06 5.19 14.25
N ALA A 12 -5.05 5.74 13.57
CA ALA A 12 -3.68 5.80 14.09
C ALA A 12 -3.58 6.56 15.42
N ALA A 13 -4.37 7.60 15.61
CA ALA A 13 -4.44 8.34 16.88
C ALA A 13 -5.03 7.52 18.05
N LYS A 14 -5.64 6.37 17.78
CA LYS A 14 -6.39 5.56 18.75
C LYS A 14 -5.79 4.17 18.98
N THR A 15 -4.67 3.83 18.34
CA THR A 15 -3.99 2.54 18.50
C THR A 15 -2.48 2.70 18.44
N ALA A 16 -1.75 1.79 19.09
CA ALA A 16 -0.30 1.67 18.94
C ALA A 16 0.10 0.77 17.76
N LEU A 17 -0.86 0.05 17.15
CA LEU A 17 -0.60 -0.77 15.97
C LEU A 17 -0.28 0.09 14.74
N PRO A 18 0.59 -0.38 13.83
CA PRO A 18 0.87 0.33 12.59
C PRO A 18 -0.40 0.44 11.73
N VAL A 19 -0.69 1.63 11.23
CA VAL A 19 -1.82 1.90 10.34
C VAL A 19 -1.33 2.20 8.93
N ILE A 20 -1.83 1.45 7.95
CA ILE A 20 -1.54 1.66 6.53
C ILE A 20 -2.70 2.41 5.89
N GLY A 21 -2.40 3.58 5.33
CA GLY A 21 -3.38 4.44 4.65
C GLY A 21 -3.32 4.30 3.14
N VAL A 22 -4.46 4.01 2.51
CA VAL A 22 -4.61 4.01 1.05
C VAL A 22 -5.49 5.19 0.62
N PRO A 23 -4.93 6.17 -0.10
CA PRO A 23 -5.70 7.24 -0.71
C PRO A 23 -6.61 6.70 -1.82
N ILE A 24 -7.92 6.90 -1.69
CA ILE A 24 -8.87 6.54 -2.75
C ILE A 24 -8.88 7.66 -3.78
N GLN A 25 -8.89 7.32 -5.07
CA GLN A 25 -9.01 8.31 -6.13
C GLN A 25 -10.34 9.06 -6.00
N SER A 26 -10.28 10.37 -5.77
CA SER A 26 -11.45 11.25 -5.77
C SER A 26 -11.82 11.66 -7.19
N LYS A 27 -13.09 11.99 -7.41
CA LYS A 27 -13.60 12.40 -8.73
C LYS A 27 -13.05 13.75 -9.18
N THR A 28 -12.86 14.69 -8.25
CA THR A 28 -12.54 16.10 -8.55
C THR A 28 -11.05 16.36 -8.63
N LEU A 29 -10.25 15.75 -7.75
CA LEU A 29 -8.81 16.02 -7.61
C LEU A 29 -7.95 14.79 -7.84
N ASN A 30 -8.49 13.75 -8.49
CA ASN A 30 -7.78 12.50 -8.80
C ASN A 30 -7.08 11.88 -7.58
N GLY A 31 -7.63 12.07 -6.38
CA GLY A 31 -7.06 11.56 -5.13
C GLY A 31 -5.92 12.38 -4.52
N VAL A 32 -5.56 13.55 -5.06
CA VAL A 32 -4.56 14.44 -4.44
C VAL A 32 -5.04 14.94 -3.07
N ASP A 33 -6.32 15.30 -2.98
CA ASP A 33 -6.99 15.61 -1.70
C ASP A 33 -6.86 14.46 -0.68
N SER A 34 -7.06 13.24 -1.16
CA SER A 34 -7.05 12.02 -0.36
C SER A 34 -5.63 11.69 0.07
N LEU A 35 -4.65 11.87 -0.81
CA LEU A 35 -3.24 11.66 -0.54
C LEU A 35 -2.77 12.63 0.53
N LEU A 36 -2.99 13.93 0.34
CA LEU A 36 -2.56 14.96 1.27
C LEU A 36 -3.27 14.86 2.62
N SER A 37 -4.54 14.47 2.65
CA SER A 37 -5.29 14.23 3.90
C SER A 37 -4.78 13.04 4.72
N ILE A 38 -4.00 12.13 4.11
CA ILE A 38 -3.46 10.94 4.77
C ILE A 38 -1.96 11.09 5.07
N VAL A 39 -1.16 11.55 4.10
CA VAL A 39 0.31 11.53 4.20
C VAL A 39 0.87 12.67 5.06
N GLN A 40 0.18 13.81 5.13
CA GLN A 40 0.65 15.01 5.83
C GLN A 40 0.34 15.01 7.33
N MET A 41 0.43 13.84 7.97
CA MET A 41 0.25 13.74 9.41
C MET A 41 1.34 14.54 10.14
N PRO A 42 0.99 15.34 11.17
CA PRO A 42 1.98 16.01 12.00
C PRO A 42 2.79 15.01 12.83
N ALA A 43 3.93 15.47 13.35
CA ALA A 43 4.79 14.65 14.21
C ALA A 43 4.02 14.10 15.43
N GLY A 44 4.24 12.81 15.72
CA GLY A 44 3.65 12.11 16.86
C GLY A 44 2.70 10.97 16.48
N ILE A 45 1.92 11.11 15.40
CA ILE A 45 0.94 10.08 14.96
C ILE A 45 1.21 9.69 13.50
N PRO A 46 2.00 8.63 13.23
CA PRO A 46 2.37 8.25 11.87
C PRO A 46 1.27 7.41 11.16
N VAL A 47 1.19 7.56 9.84
CA VAL A 47 0.40 6.69 8.94
C VAL A 47 1.28 6.25 7.76
N LEU A 48 1.37 4.94 7.53
CA LEU A 48 2.11 4.36 6.40
C LEU A 48 1.30 4.55 5.11
N THR A 49 1.60 5.60 4.34
CA THR A 49 0.75 6.00 3.20
C THR A 49 1.23 5.36 1.89
N MET A 50 0.31 4.75 1.15
CA MET A 50 0.57 4.10 -0.15
C MET A 50 0.17 5.01 -1.34
N SER A 51 0.43 4.55 -2.57
CA SER A 51 -0.02 5.21 -3.79
C SER A 51 -1.55 5.40 -3.85
N ILE A 52 -2.03 6.32 -4.69
CA ILE A 52 -3.47 6.51 -4.90
C ILE A 52 -4.07 5.28 -5.62
N GLY A 53 -5.24 4.85 -5.16
CA GLY A 53 -6.09 3.88 -5.87
C GLY A 53 -5.61 2.42 -5.77
N VAL A 54 -5.85 1.66 -6.85
CA VAL A 54 -5.68 0.20 -6.87
C VAL A 54 -4.23 -0.23 -6.61
N ALA A 55 -3.26 0.51 -7.15
CA ALA A 55 -1.85 0.23 -6.90
C ALA A 55 -1.51 0.32 -5.40
N GLY A 56 -2.01 1.35 -4.72
CA GLY A 56 -1.83 1.51 -3.28
C GLY A 56 -2.54 0.44 -2.46
N ALA A 57 -3.74 0.01 -2.88
CA ALA A 57 -4.46 -1.07 -2.21
C ALA A 57 -3.72 -2.43 -2.31
N LYS A 58 -3.09 -2.71 -3.45
CA LYS A 58 -2.25 -3.91 -3.61
C LYS A 58 -0.99 -3.80 -2.75
N ASN A 59 -0.33 -2.65 -2.80
CA ASN A 59 0.89 -2.43 -2.03
C ASN A 59 0.65 -2.37 -0.51
N SER A 60 -0.54 -1.95 -0.05
CA SER A 60 -0.86 -1.98 1.38
C SER A 60 -0.94 -3.41 1.91
N ALA A 61 -1.49 -4.35 1.12
CA ALA A 61 -1.49 -5.76 1.49
C ALA A 61 -0.07 -6.34 1.52
N LEU A 62 0.78 -6.01 0.53
CA LEU A 62 2.18 -6.45 0.51
C LEU A 62 3.01 -5.84 1.64
N ALA A 63 2.76 -4.57 2.00
CA ALA A 63 3.39 -3.92 3.14
C ALA A 63 2.97 -4.58 4.46
N ALA A 64 1.68 -4.87 4.64
CA ALA A 64 1.19 -5.61 5.80
C ALA A 64 1.82 -7.02 5.89
N ALA A 65 1.89 -7.74 4.76
CA ALA A 65 2.57 -9.03 4.70
C ALA A 65 4.06 -8.91 5.08
N SER A 66 4.74 -7.84 4.67
CA SER A 66 6.14 -7.59 5.01
C SER A 66 6.34 -7.33 6.51
N ILE A 67 5.39 -6.65 7.17
CA ILE A 67 5.41 -6.45 8.62
C ILE A 67 5.21 -7.79 9.34
N LEU A 68 4.20 -8.57 8.93
CA LEU A 68 3.89 -9.86 9.57
C LEU A 68 4.97 -10.92 9.34
N ALA A 69 5.65 -10.89 8.18
CA ALA A 69 6.72 -11.81 7.81
C ALA A 69 7.93 -11.78 8.77
N LEU A 70 8.08 -10.73 9.59
CA LEU A 70 9.13 -10.66 10.60
C LEU A 70 8.99 -11.78 11.66
N ASP A 71 7.75 -12.17 11.98
CA ASP A 71 7.45 -13.16 13.01
C ASP A 71 6.70 -14.40 12.48
N HIS A 72 6.25 -14.39 11.23
CA HIS A 72 5.46 -15.47 10.62
C HIS A 72 6.16 -16.04 9.38
N ALA A 73 6.84 -17.18 9.56
CA ALA A 73 7.67 -17.80 8.53
C ALA A 73 6.88 -18.22 7.28
N GLU A 74 5.63 -18.66 7.43
CA GLU A 74 4.76 -18.99 6.31
C GLU A 74 4.42 -17.76 5.46
N ILE A 75 4.21 -16.60 6.08
CA ILE A 75 3.95 -15.34 5.37
C ILE A 75 5.22 -14.87 4.67
N ALA A 76 6.38 -14.98 5.32
CA ALA A 76 7.67 -14.66 4.71
C ALA A 76 7.92 -15.50 3.44
N THR A 77 7.65 -16.80 3.52
CA THR A 77 7.78 -17.73 2.39
C THR A 77 6.81 -17.36 1.26
N ALA A 78 5.54 -17.12 1.58
CA ALA A 78 4.53 -16.72 0.59
C ALA A 78 4.89 -15.39 -0.09
N LEU A 79 5.37 -14.40 0.67
CA LEU A 79 5.79 -13.10 0.14
C LEU A 79 7.01 -13.23 -0.79
N ASN A 80 8.00 -14.03 -0.43
CA ASN A 80 9.16 -14.28 -1.28
C ASN A 80 8.76 -14.97 -2.59
N ASN A 81 7.90 -15.98 -2.51
CA ASN A 81 7.37 -16.67 -3.69
C ASN A 81 6.57 -15.72 -4.60
N TYR A 82 5.72 -14.87 -4.02
CA TYR A 82 4.98 -13.86 -4.78
C TYR A 82 5.91 -12.93 -5.56
N ARG A 83 6.99 -12.45 -4.92
CA ARG A 83 7.97 -11.56 -5.57
C ARG A 83 8.75 -12.29 -6.65
N GLN A 84 9.17 -13.53 -6.41
CA GLN A 84 9.86 -14.36 -7.39
C GLN A 84 8.99 -14.59 -8.63
N GLN A 85 7.71 -14.95 -8.45
CA GLN A 85 6.77 -15.14 -9.56
C GLN A 85 6.59 -13.87 -10.40
N GLN A 86 6.54 -12.69 -9.78
CA GLN A 86 6.48 -11.42 -10.51
C GLN A 86 7.75 -11.19 -11.34
N THR A 87 8.92 -11.47 -10.77
CA THR A 87 10.21 -11.39 -11.49
C THR A 87 10.22 -12.35 -12.67
N ASP A 88 9.90 -13.63 -12.44
CA ASP A 88 9.92 -14.66 -13.47
C ASP A 88 8.94 -14.34 -14.60
N LYS A 89 7.76 -13.80 -14.28
CA LYS A 89 6.76 -13.38 -15.28
C LYS A 89 7.30 -12.32 -16.24
N VAL A 90 8.10 -11.38 -15.76
CA VAL A 90 8.72 -10.35 -16.60
C VAL A 90 9.86 -10.96 -17.42
N LEU A 91 10.69 -11.79 -16.81
CA LEU A 91 11.80 -12.46 -17.49
C LEU A 91 11.33 -13.41 -18.61
N SER A 92 10.15 -14.02 -18.46
CA SER A 92 9.57 -14.89 -19.48
C SER A 92 8.92 -14.13 -20.64
N HIS A 93 8.77 -12.81 -20.55
CA HIS A 93 8.22 -11.95 -21.61
C HIS A 93 9.14 -10.75 -21.86
N PRO A 94 10.39 -10.97 -22.32
CA PRO A 94 11.39 -9.91 -22.43
C PRO A 94 11.11 -8.92 -23.57
N ASN A 95 10.31 -9.32 -24.57
CA ASN A 95 9.99 -8.48 -25.72
C ASN A 95 8.60 -7.84 -25.55
N PRO A 96 8.49 -6.52 -25.35
CA PRO A 96 7.20 -5.85 -25.19
C PRO A 96 6.35 -5.85 -26.47
N ALA A 97 6.93 -6.16 -27.64
CA ALA A 97 6.20 -6.23 -28.91
C ALA A 97 5.39 -7.52 -29.09
N GLU A 98 5.70 -8.58 -28.32
CA GLU A 98 5.07 -9.90 -28.46
C GLU A 98 3.71 -10.01 -27.75
N GLY A 99 3.28 -8.95 -27.05
CA GLY A 99 2.07 -8.97 -26.22
C GLY A 99 2.26 -9.76 -24.93
N ALA A 100 1.44 -9.45 -23.92
CA ALA A 100 1.47 -10.12 -22.61
C ALA A 100 0.39 -11.20 -22.50
#